data_AF-A0A0N4XZJ6-F1
#
_entry.id   AF-A0A0N4XZJ6-F1
#
_cell.length_a   1.000
_cell.length_b   1.000
_cell.length_c   1.000
_cell.angle_alpha   90.00
_cell.angle_beta   90.00
_cell.angle_gamma   90.00
#
_symmetry.space_group_name_H-M   'P 1'
#
loop_
_entity.id
_entity.type
_entity.pdbx_description
1 polymer ?
#
loop_
_entity_poly.entity_id
_entity_poly.type
_entity_poly.pdbx_seq_one_letter_code
_entity_poly.pdbx_strand_id
1 'polypeptide(L)'
;MSRLADAAHAYHTLKRHGVPEENMIVMMYDDIANNPQNPYKGKLFNRPHGEDVYQGLKIDYNVGFLLPVRIHALQNFLRTAWKLRDFSSH
;
A
#
# COMPACT_ATOMS: atom_id res chain seq x y z
N MET A 1 3.27 -16.20 2.96
CA MET A 1 2.62 -14.91 3.29
C MET A 1 3.31 -13.82 2.49
N SER A 2 2.60 -13.17 1.57
CA SER A 2 3.16 -12.11 0.74
C SER A 2 3.00 -10.77 1.45
N ARG A 3 4.11 -10.03 1.61
CA ARG A 3 4.14 -8.70 2.28
C ARG A 3 3.10 -7.71 1.75
N LEU A 4 2.67 -7.88 0.51
CA LEU A 4 1.67 -7.03 -0.13
C LEU A 4 0.24 -7.30 0.38
N ALA A 5 -0.08 -8.56 0.69
CA ALA A 5 -1.41 -8.92 1.17
C ALA A 5 -1.65 -8.45 2.61
N ASP A 6 -0.59 -8.39 3.43
CA ASP A 6 -0.64 -7.78 4.76
C ASP A 6 -0.85 -6.26 4.71
N ALA A 7 -0.15 -5.57 3.79
CA ALA A 7 -0.32 -4.14 3.58
C ALA A 7 -1.75 -3.80 3.10
N ALA A 8 -2.30 -4.60 2.18
CA ALA A 8 -3.66 -4.47 1.72
C ALA A 8 -4.68 -4.69 2.84
N HIS A 9 -4.46 -5.71 3.69
CA HIS A 9 -5.32 -5.96 4.84
C HIS A 9 -5.30 -4.82 5.86
N ALA A 10 -4.13 -4.23 6.13
CA ALA A 10 -4.00 -3.07 6.98
C ALA A 10 -4.75 -1.84 6.42
N TYR A 11 -4.65 -1.58 5.11
CA TYR A 11 -5.41 -0.49 4.47
C TYR A 11 -6.92 -0.64 4.66
N HIS A 12 -7.47 -1.82 4.38
CA HIS A 12 -8.91 -2.08 4.55
C HIS A 12 -9.33 -1.97 6.02
N THR A 13 -8.48 -2.36 6.95
CA THR A 13 -8.73 -2.23 8.38
C THR A 13 -8.79 -0.75 8.79
N LEU A 14 -7.81 0.06 8.40
CA LEU A 14 -7.78 1.49 8.69
C LEU A 14 -8.99 2.22 8.08
N LYS A 15 -9.36 1.86 6.84
CA LYS A 15 -10.55 2.41 6.17
C LYS A 15 -11.84 2.06 6.91
N ARG A 16 -11.99 0.81 7.38
CA ARG A 16 -13.14 0.39 8.20
C ARG A 16 -13.22 1.14 9.53
N HIS A 17 -12.08 1.55 10.09
CA HIS A 17 -12.01 2.34 11.33
C HIS A 17 -12.19 3.86 11.12
N GLY A 18 -12.50 4.31 9.89
CA GLY A 18 -12.84 5.71 9.62
C GLY A 18 -11.64 6.64 9.45
N VAL A 19 -10.42 6.10 9.30
CA VAL A 19 -9.29 6.91 8.87
C VAL A 19 -9.55 7.35 7.42
N PRO A 20 -9.49 8.65 7.10
CA PRO A 20 -9.77 9.12 5.75
C PRO A 20 -8.65 8.73 4.79
N GLU A 21 -8.99 8.48 3.53
CA GLU A 21 -8.04 7.97 2.54
C GLU A 21 -6.91 8.98 2.23
N GLU A 22 -7.17 10.29 2.35
CA GLU A 22 -6.11 11.31 2.25
C GLU A 22 -5.06 11.23 3.37
N ASN A 23 -5.32 10.44 4.42
CA ASN A 23 -4.41 10.21 5.53
C ASN A 23 -3.61 8.90 5.37
N MET A 24 -3.83 8.16 4.29
CA MET A 24 -3.17 6.89 4.03
C MET A 24 -2.29 7.02 2.79
N ILE A 25 -1.04 6.58 2.91
CA ILE A 25 -0.15 6.42 1.76
C ILE A 25 0.20 4.95 1.63
N VAL A 26 -0.25 4.33 0.54
CA VAL A 26 0.03 2.92 0.23
C VAL A 26 1.15 2.85 -0.80
N MET A 27 2.24 2.18 -0.42
CA MET A 27 3.37 1.88 -1.31
C MET A 27 3.37 0.37 -1.58
N MET A 28 3.15 -0.02 -2.83
CA MET A 28 3.05 -1.43 -3.22
C MET A 28 3.84 -1.72 -4.49
N TYR A 29 4.34 -2.96 -4.62
CA TYR A 29 4.82 -3.48 -5.89
C TYR A 29 3.58 -3.90 -6.72
N ASP A 30 3.38 -3.26 -7.86
CA ASP A 30 2.20 -3.44 -8.74
C ASP A 30 2.27 -4.73 -9.59
N ASP A 31 3.42 -5.40 -9.59
CA ASP A 31 3.69 -6.54 -10.46
C ASP A 31 3.11 -7.87 -9.96
N ILE A 32 2.69 -7.98 -8.69
CA ILE A 32 2.20 -9.25 -8.13
C ILE A 32 0.76 -9.56 -8.55
N ALA A 33 -0.14 -8.57 -8.61
CA ALA A 33 -1.52 -8.79 -9.05
C ALA A 33 -1.57 -9.21 -10.53
N ASN A 34 -0.69 -8.64 -11.36
CA ASN A 34 -0.61 -8.91 -12.80
C ASN A 34 0.49 -9.92 -13.19
N ASN A 35 1.12 -10.58 -12.22
CA ASN A 35 2.19 -11.54 -12.48
C ASN A 35 1.67 -12.69 -13.37
N PRO A 36 2.38 -13.10 -14.44
CA PRO A 36 2.02 -14.26 -15.25
C PRO A 36 1.85 -15.55 -14.45
N GLN A 37 2.53 -15.68 -13.31
CA GLN A 37 2.42 -16.82 -12.40
C GLN A 37 1.22 -16.73 -11.46
N ASN A 38 0.49 -15.61 -11.41
CA ASN A 38 -0.72 -15.49 -10.63
C ASN A 38 -1.89 -16.16 -11.38
N PRO A 39 -2.46 -17.27 -10.87
CA PRO A 39 -3.60 -17.93 -11.50
C PRO A 39 -4.87 -17.05 -11.47
N TYR A 40 -4.91 -16.02 -10.62
CA TYR A 40 -6.02 -15.08 -10.48
C TYR A 40 -5.56 -13.65 -10.83
N LYS A 41 -5.36 -13.40 -12.14
CA LYS A 41 -4.91 -12.09 -12.65
C LYS A 41 -5.77 -10.94 -12.10
N GLY A 42 -5.10 -9.90 -11.60
CA GLY A 42 -5.72 -8.71 -11.03
C GLY A 42 -6.27 -8.90 -9.61
N LYS A 43 -6.09 -10.07 -8.99
CA LYS A 43 -6.57 -10.36 -7.63
C LYS A 43 -5.42 -10.68 -6.69
N LEU A 44 -5.56 -10.28 -5.43
CA LEU A 44 -4.63 -10.58 -4.35
C LEU A 44 -5.39 -11.15 -3.17
N PHE A 45 -4.93 -12.27 -2.60
CA PHE A 45 -5.57 -12.93 -1.47
C PHE A 45 -4.58 -13.06 -0.30
N ASN A 46 -4.98 -12.67 0.91
CA ASN A 46 -4.12 -12.81 2.12
C ASN A 46 -4.25 -14.18 2.82
N ARG A 47 -5.16 -15.04 2.37
CA ARG A 47 -5.38 -16.39 2.92
C ARG A 47 -6.03 -17.30 1.88
N PRO A 48 -5.90 -18.64 2.00
CA PRO A 48 -6.66 -19.58 1.17
C PRO A 48 -8.17 -19.29 1.27
N HIS A 49 -8.84 -19.19 0.13
CA HIS A 49 -10.27 -18.80 0.02
C HIS A 49 -10.62 -17.43 0.65
N GLY A 50 -9.64 -16.53 0.77
CA GLY A 50 -9.86 -15.18 1.28
C GLY A 50 -10.58 -14.25 0.31
N GLU A 51 -10.93 -13.06 0.79
CA GLU A 51 -11.44 -11.98 -0.07
C GLU A 51 -10.32 -11.40 -0.93
N ASP A 52 -10.69 -10.84 -2.08
CA ASP A 52 -9.77 -10.08 -2.91
C ASP A 52 -9.42 -8.76 -2.21
N VAL A 53 -8.20 -8.68 -1.70
CA VAL A 53 -7.71 -7.50 -0.99
C VAL A 53 -7.14 -6.46 -1.95
N TYR A 54 -6.96 -6.79 -3.23
CA TYR A 54 -6.50 -5.85 -4.25
C TYR A 54 -7.58 -4.83 -4.61
N GLN A 55 -8.84 -5.28 -4.64
CA GLN A 55 -9.96 -4.45 -5.01
C GLN A 55 -10.13 -3.27 -4.05
N GLY A 56 -10.16 -2.05 -4.59
CA GLY A 56 -10.36 -0.82 -3.82
C GLY A 56 -9.12 -0.26 -3.13
N LEU A 57 -7.93 -0.84 -3.36
CA LEU A 57 -6.68 -0.21 -2.95
C LEU A 57 -6.38 0.98 -3.84
N LYS A 58 -6.11 2.13 -3.20
CA LYS A 58 -5.50 3.29 -3.85
C LYS A 58 -3.99 3.20 -3.63
N ILE A 59 -3.24 2.87 -4.69
CA ILE A 59 -1.77 2.78 -4.63
C ILE A 59 -1.20 4.17 -4.96
N ASP A 60 -0.53 4.81 -4.00
CA ASP A 60 0.06 6.13 -4.19
C ASP A 60 1.44 6.06 -4.84
N TYR A 61 2.20 4.99 -4.58
CA TYR A 61 3.52 4.78 -5.16
C TYR A 61 3.75 3.33 -5.59
N ASN A 62 4.08 3.16 -6.87
CA ASN A 62 4.59 1.89 -7.41
C ASN A 62 6.11 1.83 -7.23
N VAL A 63 6.57 0.89 -6.39
CA VAL A 63 7.99 0.80 -5.98
C VAL A 63 8.80 -0.15 -6.89
N GLY A 64 8.18 -0.71 -7.93
CA GLY A 64 8.75 -1.73 -8.82
C GLY A 64 10.12 -1.42 -9.43
N PHE A 65 10.51 -0.15 -9.51
CA PHE A 65 11.72 0.29 -10.21
C PHE A 65 12.75 1.04 -9.33
N LEU A 66 12.52 1.17 -8.02
CA LEU A 66 13.35 2.02 -7.17
C LEU A 66 14.52 1.25 -6.53
N LEU A 67 15.76 1.68 -6.83
CA LEU A 67 16.94 1.26 -6.09
C LEU A 67 16.75 1.54 -4.58
N PRO A 68 17.33 0.73 -3.67
CA PRO A 68 17.10 0.83 -2.22
C PRO A 68 17.25 2.24 -1.63
N VAL A 69 18.22 3.03 -2.13
CA VAL A 69 18.45 4.42 -1.72
C VAL A 69 17.24 5.34 -1.96
N ARG A 70 16.48 5.09 -3.04
CA ARG A 70 15.29 5.88 -3.38
C ARG A 70 14.10 5.54 -2.50
N ILE A 71 13.99 4.29 -2.02
CA ILE A 71 12.96 3.87 -1.06
C ILE A 71 13.17 4.57 0.29
N HIS A 72 14.41 4.60 0.79
CA HIS A 72 14.74 5.29 2.03
C HIS A 72 14.48 6.81 1.93
N ALA A 73 14.84 7.42 0.79
CA ALA A 73 14.55 8.83 0.53
C ALA A 73 13.04 9.12 0.49
N LEU A 74 12.24 8.27 -0.18
CA LEU A 74 10.79 8.41 -0.23
C LEU A 74 10.16 8.27 1.15
N GLN A 75 10.58 7.28 1.95
CA GLN A 75 10.12 7.13 3.33
C GLN A 75 10.46 8.34 4.21
N ASN A 76 11.67 8.89 4.07
CA ASN A 76 12.08 10.10 4.81
C ASN A 76 11.28 11.33 4.37
N PHE A 77 11.06 11.51 3.07
CA PHE A 77 10.26 12.58 2.51
C PHE A 77 8.83 12.53 3.05
N LEU A 78 8.18 11.36 2.95
CA LEU A 78 6.83 11.17 3.43
C LEU A 78 6.73 11.41 4.94
N ARG A 79 7.64 10.85 5.74
CA ARG A 79 7.68 11.10 7.20
C ARG A 79 7.77 12.58 7.52
N THR A 80 8.57 13.33 6.75
CA THR A 80 8.74 14.77 6.94
C THR A 80 7.49 15.53 6.53
N ALA A 81 6.87 15.17 5.41
CA ALA A 81 5.62 15.77 4.93
C ALA A 81 4.47 15.56 5.94
N TRP A 82 4.33 14.36 6.51
CA TRP A 82 3.35 14.08 7.58
C TRP A 82 3.60 14.95 8.81
N LYS A 83 4.86 15.03 9.27
CA LYS A 83 5.22 15.85 10.43
C LYS A 83 4.91 17.33 10.22
N LEU A 84 5.09 17.85 9.01
CA LEU A 84 4.74 19.24 8.66
C LEU A 84 3.24 19.47 8.61
N ARG A 85 2.46 18.49 8.13
CA ARG A 85 0.99 18.55 8.08
C ARG A 85 0.38 18.59 9.48
N ASP A 86 0.89 17.76 10.39
CA ASP A 86 0.47 17.74 11.79
C ASP A 86 0.80 19.06 12.48
N PHE A 87 1.91 19.70 12.11
CA PHE A 87 2.33 20.99 12.65
C PHE A 87 1.53 22.18 12.11
N SER A 88 0.98 22.11 10.88
CA SER A 88 0.14 23.17 10.32
C SER A 88 -1.32 23.12 10.76
N SER A 89 -1.70 22.10 11.54
CA SER A 89 -3.06 21.87 12.04
C SER A 89 -3.28 22.48 13.44
N HIS A 90 -2.36 23.32 13.92
CA HIS A 90 -2.41 24.01 15.22
C HIS A 90 -2.24 25.52 15.04
#